data_AF-A0ABD2AL42-F1
#
_entry.id   AF-A0ABD2AL42-F1
#
_cell.length_a   1.000
_cell.length_b   1.000
_cell.length_c   1.000
_cell.angle_alpha   90.00
_cell.angle_beta   90.00
_cell.angle_gamma   90.00
#
_symmetry.space_group_name_H-M   'P 1'
#
loop_
_entity.id
_entity.type
_entity.pdbx_description
1 polymer ?
#
loop_
_entity_poly.entity_id
_entity_poly.type
_entity_poly.pdbx_seq_one_letter_code
_entity_poly.pdbx_strand_id
1 'polypeptide(L)' 'MQIDWNMELLVPTVSDIIFKYTWSIANYKKTISKKSSIDSPSFELNVNGIHSSWNLSIRFWKGPEGERSEEY' A
#
# COMPACT_ATOMS: atom_id res chain seq x y z
N MET A 1 13.70 -6.06 -16.49
CA MET A 1 13.10 -5.02 -15.63
C MET A 1 12.95 -5.66 -14.26
N GLN A 2 13.79 -5.27 -13.31
CA GLN A 2 13.87 -5.90 -11.98
C GLN A 2 13.22 -4.94 -10.98
N ILE A 3 12.23 -5.45 -10.24
CA ILE A 3 11.56 -4.72 -9.16
C ILE A 3 12.12 -5.32 -7.87
N ASP A 4 13.02 -4.60 -7.21
CA ASP A 4 13.60 -5.03 -5.93
C ASP A 4 12.63 -4.65 -4.80
N TRP A 5 12.11 -5.66 -4.12
CA TRP A 5 11.34 -5.51 -2.89
C TRP A 5 12.29 -5.54 -1.68
N ASN A 6 12.72 -4.38 -1.19
CA ASN A 6 13.47 -4.29 0.07
C ASN A 6 12.50 -4.37 1.26
N MET A 7 12.43 -5.52 1.93
CA MET A 7 11.78 -5.67 3.24
C MET A 7 12.83 -5.71 4.35
N GLU A 8 12.69 -4.84 5.34
CA GLU A 8 13.51 -4.82 6.56
C GLU A 8 12.62 -5.17 7.76
N LEU A 9 12.97 -6.24 8.47
CA LEU A 9 12.25 -6.71 9.66
C LEU A 9 12.83 -6.00 10.89
N LEU A 10 12.05 -5.10 11.49
CA LEU A 10 12.39 -4.45 12.75
C LEU A 10 11.69 -5.21 13.87
N VAL A 11 12.43 -5.84 14.79
CA VAL A 11 11.83 -6.61 15.89
C VAL A 11 11.76 -5.76 17.17
N PRO A 12 10.56 -5.46 17.71
CA PRO A 12 10.43 -5.00 19.08
C PRO A 12 9.73 -6.05 19.96
N THR A 13 10.29 -6.30 21.14
CA THR A 13 9.61 -6.75 22.37
C THR A 13 8.43 -7.75 22.21
N VAL A 14 8.79 -9.03 22.08
CA VAL A 14 8.08 -10.30 22.45
C VAL A 14 6.66 -10.58 21.88
N SER A 15 5.88 -9.62 21.39
CA SER A 15 4.52 -9.89 20.91
C SER A 15 4.11 -9.15 19.63
N ASP A 16 4.85 -8.10 19.24
CA ASP A 16 4.52 -7.27 18.09
C ASP A 16 5.45 -7.57 16.91
N ILE A 17 4.86 -7.76 15.73
CA ILE A 17 5.60 -7.90 14.48
C ILE A 17 5.48 -6.57 13.75
N ILE A 18 6.61 -5.89 13.56
CA ILE A 18 6.67 -4.65 12.79
C ILE A 18 7.35 -4.92 11.46
N PHE A 19 6.64 -4.59 10.37
CA PHE A 19 7.17 -4.64 9.02
C PHE A 19 6.95 -3.29 8.34
N LYS A 20 7.88 -2.91 7.46
CA LYS A 20 7.79 -1.71 6.65
C LYS A 20 7.64 -2.10 5.18
N TYR A 21 6.51 -1.73 4.58
CA TYR A 21 6.25 -1.93 3.16
C TYR A 21 6.26 -0.58 2.44
N THR A 22 7.07 -0.47 1.39
CA THR A 22 7.17 0.73 0.55
C THR A 22 6.59 0.44 -0.83
N TRP A 23 5.57 1.20 -1.23
CA TRP A 23 4.95 1.11 -2.55
C TRP A 23 5.06 2.43 -3.30
N SER A 24 5.86 2.44 -4.37
CA SER A 24 6.00 3.60 -5.26
C SER A 24 4.93 3.58 -6.35
N ILE A 25 4.15 4.66 -6.44
CA ILE A 25 3.11 4.83 -7.48
C ILE A 25 3.67 5.66 -8.62
N ALA A 26 4.03 5.00 -9.72
CA ALA A 26 4.51 5.67 -10.93
C ALA A 26 3.41 6.59 -11.51
N ASN A 27 3.82 7.76 -12.00
CA ASN A 27 2.93 8.75 -12.61
C ASN A 27 1.71 9.08 -11.74
N TYR A 28 1.91 9.27 -10.42
CA TYR A 28 0.85 9.41 -9.42
C TYR A 28 -0.34 10.26 -9.89
N LYS A 29 -0.11 11.51 -10.33
CA LYS A 29 -1.17 12.42 -10.82
C LYS A 29 -2.05 11.80 -11.90
N LYS A 30 -1.45 11.12 -12.88
CA LYS A 30 -2.18 10.44 -13.96
C LYS A 30 -2.92 9.21 -13.44
N THR A 31 -2.28 8.42 -12.59
CA THR A 31 -2.83 7.19 -12.02
C THR A 31 -4.08 7.48 -11.17
N ILE A 32 -4.03 8.51 -10.31
CA ILE A 32 -5.16 8.88 -9.45
C ILE A 32 -6.28 9.62 -10.19
N SER A 33 -5.99 10.25 -11.33
CA SER A 33 -7.01 10.96 -12.12
C SER A 33 -7.99 10.02 -12.80
N LYS A 34 -7.55 8.79 -13.12
CA LYS A 34 -8.31 7.82 -13.92
C LYS A 34 -9.01 6.74 -13.10
N LYS A 35 -8.62 6.58 -11.83
CA LYS A 35 -9.06 5.47 -11.00
C LYS A 35 -9.71 5.99 -9.73
N SER A 36 -10.79 5.34 -9.29
CA SER A 36 -11.43 5.58 -7.98
C SER A 36 -10.72 4.82 -6.86
N SER A 37 -9.92 3.81 -7.21
CA SER A 37 -9.13 3.01 -6.28
C SER A 37 -7.85 2.52 -6.94
N ILE A 38 -6.83 2.29 -6.13
CA ILE A 38 -5.60 1.59 -6.51
C ILE A 38 -5.16 0.66 -5.39
N ASP A 39 -4.62 -0.49 -5.76
CA ASP A 39 -4.08 -1.47 -4.83
C ASP A 39 -2.60 -1.69 -5.14
N SER A 40 -1.81 -1.91 -4.09
CA SER A 40 -0.42 -2.31 -4.22
C SER A 40 -0.33 -3.77 -4.68
N PRO A 41 0.81 -4.18 -5.24
CA PRO A 41 1.13 -5.60 -5.31
C PRO A 41 1.00 -6.26 -3.93
N SER A 42 0.51 -7.49 -3.90
CA SER A 42 0.50 -8.28 -2.67
C SER A 42 1.92 -8.61 -2.23
N PHE A 43 2.12 -8.71 -0.92
CA PHE A 43 3.35 -9.18 -0.33
C PHE A 43 3.03 -10.21 0.76
N GLU A 44 3.93 -11.18 0.87
CA GLU A 44 3.78 -12.27 1.82
C GLU A 44 4.58 -11.98 3.10
N LEU A 45 3.97 -12.26 4.24
CA LEU A 45 4.63 -12.25 5.55
C LEU A 45 4.59 -13.67 6.11
N ASN A 46 5.77 -14.15 6.51
CA ASN A 46 5.91 -15.38 7.27
C ASN A 46 6.62 -15.05 8.58
N VAL A 47 5.90 -15.15 9.69
CA VAL A 47 6.47 -14.93 11.02
C VAL A 47 5.99 -16.02 11.95
N ASN A 48 6.95 -16.70 12.60
CA ASN A 48 6.69 -17.78 13.56
C ASN A 48 5.75 -18.88 13.02
N GLY A 49 5.80 -19.17 11.71
CA GLY A 49 4.99 -20.19 11.06
C GLY A 49 3.61 -19.73 10.61
N ILE A 50 3.22 -18.48 10.88
CA ILE A 50 1.99 -17.88 10.36
C ILE A 50 2.31 -17.23 9.01
N HIS A 51 1.66 -17.73 7.96
CA HIS A 51 1.75 -17.18 6.61
C HIS A 51 0.53 -16.31 6.30
N SER A 52 0.76 -15.10 5.82
CA SER A 52 -0.30 -14.15 5.51
C SER A 52 0.06 -13.30 4.29
N SER A 53 -0.94 -13.04 3.44
CA SER A 53 -0.81 -12.19 2.27
C SER A 53 -1.45 -10.84 2.54
N TRP A 54 -0.73 -9.76 2.24
CA TRP A 54 -1.14 -8.39 2.53
C TRP A 54 -1.03 -7.53 1.28
N ASN A 55 -1.88 -6.52 1.16
CA ASN A 55 -1.70 -5.43 0.21
C ASN A 55 -2.15 -4.10 0.83
N LEU A 56 -1.77 -3.00 0.19
CA LEU A 56 -2.23 -1.67 0.54
C LEU A 56 -3.26 -1.20 -0.48
N SER A 57 -4.35 -0.60 0.00
CA SER A 57 -5.45 -0.12 -0.81
C SER A 57 -5.63 1.38 -0.58
N ILE A 58 -5.59 2.19 -1.66
CA ILE A 58 -5.96 3.61 -1.62
C ILE A 58 -7.32 3.75 -2.31
N ARG A 59 -8.23 4.49 -1.68
CA ARG A 59 -9.57 4.81 -2.21
C ARG A 59 -9.72 6.32 -2.29
N PHE A 60 -10.17 6.81 -3.44
CA PHE A 60 -10.42 8.23 -3.66
C PHE A 60 -11.90 8.49 -3.50
N TRP A 61 -12.27 9.23 -2.45
CA TRP A 61 -13.61 9.73 -2.29
C TRP A 61 -13.85 10.83 -3.33
N LYS A 62 -14.94 10.68 -4.07
CA LYS A 62 -15.53 11.78 -4.85
C LYS A 62 -16.72 12.26 -4.03
N GLY A 63 -16.92 13.57 -3.94
CA GLY A 63 -18.06 14.15 -3.24
C GLY A 63 -19.39 13.64 -3.81
N PRO A 64 -20.53 13.96 -3.16
CA PRO A 64 -21.86 13.51 -3.59
C PRO A 64 -22.21 13.88 -5.06
N GLU A 65 -21.56 14.88 -5.64
CA GLU A 65 -21.71 15.28 -7.05
C GLU A 65 -20.66 14.66 -8.01
N GLY A 66 -19.78 13.78 -7.51
CA GLY A 66 -18.73 13.15 -8.31
C GLY A 66 -17.47 14.02 -8.51
N GLU A 67 -17.44 15.25 -8.00
CA GLU A 67 -16.24 16.09 -7.99
C GLU A 67 -15.27 15.68 -6.88
N ARG A 68 -13.98 15.67 -7.23
CA ARG A 68 -12.88 15.43 -6.30
C ARG A 68 -12.72 16.70 -5.47
N SER A 69 -12.76 16.61 -4.13
CA SER A 69 -12.51 17.76 -3.27
C SER A 69 -11.09 18.31 -3.54
N GLU A 70 -11.02 19.37 -4.33
CA GLU A 70 -9.86 20.26 -4.40
C GLU A 70 -9.95 21.18 -3.19
N GLU A 71 -9.57 20.68 -2.02
CA GLU A 71 -9.35 21.56 -0.87
C GLU A 71 -7.91 21.35 -0.40
N TYR A 72 -7.15 22.45 -0.50
CA TYR A 72 -5.71 22.58 -0.30
C TYR A 72 -5.34 22.60 1.18
#